data_AF-A0A934AEX2-F1
#
_entry.id   AF-A0A934AEX2-F1
#
_cell.length_a   1.000
_cell.length_b   1.000
_cell.length_c   1.000
_cell.angle_alpha   90.00
_cell.angle_beta   90.00
_cell.angle_gamma   90.00
#
_symmetry.space_group_name_H-M   'P 1'
#
loop_
_entity.id
_entity.type
_entity.pdbx_description
1 polymer ?
#
loop_
_entity_poly.entity_id
_entity_poly.type
_entity_poly.pdbx_seq_one_letter_code
_entity_poly.pdbx_strand_id
1 'polypeptide(L)'
;MNTSFSHYMELLIGMTEKELRARYKHTVFGFLWIVANPLLQMIVIGFIFPFFIRQRIENYNYYLFTGLLIWNFFSLSLTKTTPSIVNERSLI
;
A
#
# COMPACT_ATOMS: atom_id res chain seq x y z
N MET A 1 11.71 23.69 27.41
CA MET A 1 10.30 23.22 27.43
C MET A 1 9.79 22.95 26.02
N ASN A 2 10.51 22.12 25.24
CA ASN A 2 10.17 21.71 23.86
C ASN A 2 10.72 20.30 23.51
N THR A 3 11.19 19.53 24.50
CA THR A 3 11.96 18.29 24.30
C THR A 3 11.09 17.06 24.03
N SER A 4 9.85 17.02 24.52
CA SER A 4 8.96 15.87 24.28
C SER A 4 8.61 15.68 22.80
N PHE A 5 8.30 16.76 22.07
CA PHE A 5 7.93 16.65 20.65
C PHE A 5 9.12 16.20 19.78
N SER A 6 10.33 16.70 20.08
CA SER A 6 11.56 16.28 19.39
C SER A 6 11.84 14.79 19.57
N HIS A 7 11.65 14.28 20.79
CA HIS A 7 11.90 12.87 21.09
C HIS A 7 10.94 11.91 20.35
N TYR A 8 9.65 12.26 20.25
CA TYR A 8 8.68 11.48 19.46
C TYR A 8 8.97 11.54 17.96
N MET A 9 9.44 12.68 17.45
CA MET A 9 9.88 12.81 16.05
C MET A 9 11.11 11.93 15.77
N GLU A 10 12.10 11.91 16.67
CA GLU A 10 13.28 11.05 16.55
C GLU A 10 12.91 9.56 16.54
N LEU A 11 11.99 9.13 17.42
CA LEU A 11 11.46 7.76 17.43
C LEU A 11 10.74 7.41 16.11
N LEU A 12 9.86 8.28 15.62
CA LEU A 12 9.16 8.08 14.35
C LEU A 12 10.12 7.94 13.17
N ILE A 13 11.17 8.77 13.13
CA ILE A 13 12.20 8.72 12.09
C ILE A 13 12.98 7.39 12.18
N GLY A 14 13.35 6.96 13.39
CA GLY A 14 14.05 5.69 13.61
C GLY A 14 13.24 4.47 13.17
N MET A 15 11.94 4.45 13.50
CA MET A 15 11.00 3.40 13.06
C MET A 15 10.86 3.38 11.53
N THR A 16 10.75 4.56 10.91
CA THR A 16 10.64 4.71 9.45
C THR A 16 11.90 4.24 8.74
N GLU A 17 13.09 4.60 9.24
CA GLU A 17 14.36 4.20 8.65
C GLU A 17 14.56 2.68 8.72
N LYS A 18 14.19 2.05 9.84
CA LYS A 18 14.22 0.60 10.02
C LYS A 18 13.28 -0.10 9.03
N GLU A 19 12.04 0.39 8.87
CA GLU A 19 11.09 -0.15 7.89
C GLU A 19 11.59 -0.01 6.44
N LEU A 20 12.15 1.15 6.07
CA LEU A 20 12.77 1.35 4.76
C LEU A 20 13.93 0.37 4.55
N ARG A 21 14.85 0.28 5.52
CA ARG A 21 16.02 -0.60 5.42
C ARG A 21 15.60 -2.06 5.28
N ALA A 22 14.60 -2.52 6.05
CA ALA A 22 14.06 -3.88 5.95
C ALA A 22 13.40 -4.14 4.59
N ARG A 23 12.67 -3.14 4.07
CA ARG A 23 12.00 -3.23 2.77
C ARG A 23 12.98 -3.28 1.60
N TYR A 24 14.02 -2.45 1.58
CA TYR A 24 14.96 -2.34 0.47
C TYR A 24 16.11 -3.35 0.50
N LYS A 25 16.29 -4.11 1.58
CA LYS A 25 17.37 -5.13 1.69
C LYS A 25 17.17 -6.35 0.76
N HIS A 26 15.99 -6.53 0.15
CA HIS A 26 15.64 -7.71 -0.66
C HIS A 26 14.97 -7.39 -2.03
N THR A 27 15.07 -6.16 -2.56
CA THR A 27 14.14 -5.66 -3.61
C THR A 27 14.58 -5.83 -5.06
N VAL A 28 14.69 -7.07 -5.54
CA VAL A 28 14.49 -7.32 -6.98
C VAL A 28 13.09 -7.89 -7.22
N PHE A 29 12.68 -8.90 -6.44
CA PHE A 29 11.36 -9.53 -6.59
C PHE A 29 10.21 -8.73 -5.95
N GLY A 30 10.48 -7.95 -4.90
CA GLY A 30 9.44 -7.17 -4.20
C GLY A 30 8.87 -6.02 -5.02
N PHE A 31 9.68 -5.37 -5.86
CA PHE A 31 9.24 -4.27 -6.72
C PHE A 31 8.31 -4.77 -7.83
N LEU A 32 8.68 -5.90 -8.46
CA LEU A 32 7.87 -6.52 -9.52
C LEU A 32 6.48 -6.92 -9.01
N TRP A 33 6.41 -7.44 -7.78
CA TRP A 33 5.15 -7.87 -7.15
C TRP A 33 4.17 -6.71 -6.89
N ILE A 34 4.69 -5.52 -6.55
CA ILE A 34 3.88 -4.32 -6.31
C ILE A 34 3.17 -3.87 -7.59
N VAL A 35 3.76 -4.09 -8.77
CA VAL A 35 3.17 -3.74 -10.07
C VAL A 35 2.30 -4.87 -10.60
N ALA A 36 2.72 -6.12 -10.41
CA ALA A 36 2.00 -7.30 -10.89
C ALA A 36 0.62 -7.46 -10.23
N ASN A 37 0.52 -7.25 -8.92
CA ASN A 37 -0.74 -7.42 -8.18
C ASN A 37 -1.88 -6.49 -8.67
N PRO A 38 -1.70 -5.15 -8.76
CA PRO A 38 -2.72 -4.27 -9.31
C PRO A 38 -2.98 -4.52 -10.81
N LEU A 39 -1.98 -4.90 -11.61
CA LEU A 39 -2.20 -5.29 -13.02
C LEU A 39 -3.13 -6.50 -13.14
N LEU A 40 -2.89 -7.54 -12.33
CA LEU A 40 -3.74 -8.73 -12.30
C LEU A 40 -5.16 -8.38 -11.84
N GLN A 41 -5.32 -7.53 -10.81
CA GLN A 41 -6.65 -7.04 -10.40
C GLN A 41 -7.34 -6.28 -11.52
N MET A 42 -6.61 -5.43 -12.26
CA MET A 42 -7.14 -4.67 -13.37
C MET A 42 -7.61 -5.57 -14.52
N ILE A 43 -6.86 -6.63 -14.83
CA ILE A 43 -7.24 -7.62 -15.85
C ILE A 43 -8.46 -8.41 -15.39
N VAL A 44 -8.45 -8.94 -14.16
CA VAL A 44 -9.54 -9.76 -13.63
C VAL A 44 -10.84 -8.95 -13.58
N ILE A 45 -10.84 -7.79 -12.95
CA ILE A 45 -12.07 -7.00 -12.81
C ILE A 45 -12.43 -6.35 -14.16
N GLY A 46 -11.44 -5.83 -14.89
CA GLY A 46 -11.63 -5.20 -16.20
C GLY A 46 -12.23 -6.12 -17.26
N PHE A 47 -11.90 -7.42 -17.26
CA PHE A 47 -12.44 -8.39 -18.21
C PHE A 47 -13.70 -9.12 -17.69
N ILE A 48 -13.78 -9.43 -16.39
CA ILE A 48 -14.89 -10.20 -15.83
C ILE A 48 -16.15 -9.33 -15.68
N PHE A 49 -16.04 -8.10 -15.19
CA PHE A 49 -17.22 -7.27 -14.93
C PHE A 49 -18.05 -6.93 -16.19
N PRO A 50 -17.44 -6.60 -17.35
CA PRO A 50 -18.19 -6.36 -18.59
C PRO A 50 -18.94 -7.59 -19.10
N PHE A 51 -18.52 -8.80 -18.73
CA PHE A 51 -19.23 -10.03 -19.08
C PHE A 51 -20.57 -10.14 -18.33
N PHE A 52 -20.60 -9.71 -17.06
CA PHE A 52 -21.81 -9.74 -16.23
C PHE A 52 -22.67 -8.48 -16.39
N ILE A 53 -22.05 -7.32 -16.57
CA ILE A 53 -22.73 -6.04 -16.74
C ILE A 53 -22.72 -5.69 -18.23
N ARG A 54 -23.83 -5.97 -18.91
CA ARG A 54 -24.08 -5.62 -20.34
C ARG A 54 -24.24 -4.11 -20.61
N GLN A 55 -23.85 -3.24 -19.67
CA GLN A 55 -23.88 -1.79 -19.84
C GLN A 55 -22.54 -1.32 -20.40
N ARG A 56 -22.57 -0.63 -21.55
CA ARG A 56 -21.38 0.01 -22.12
C ARG A 56 -21.10 1.30 -21.38
N ILE A 57 -20.33 1.21 -20.29
CA ILE A 57 -19.81 2.38 -19.60
C ILE A 57 -18.64 2.92 -20.44
N GLU A 58 -18.78 4.13 -20.99
CA GLU A 58 -17.66 4.83 -21.60
C GLU A 58 -16.53 4.99 -20.57
N ASN A 59 -15.28 4.74 -20.98
CA ASN A 59 -14.10 4.91 -20.14
C ASN A 59 -14.01 4.03 -18.87
N TYR A 60 -14.67 2.85 -18.86
CA TYR A 60 -14.65 1.92 -17.71
C TYR A 60 -13.25 1.62 -17.13
N ASN A 61 -12.25 1.43 -17.99
CA ASN A 61 -10.88 1.14 -17.55
C ASN A 61 -10.25 2.27 -16.72
N TYR A 62 -10.59 3.53 -17.00
CA TYR A 62 -10.08 4.68 -16.26
C TYR A 62 -10.69 4.77 -14.85
N TYR A 63 -12.00 4.55 -14.74
CA TYR A 63 -12.69 4.48 -13.45
C TYR A 63 -12.19 3.32 -12.59
N LEU A 64 -11.96 2.16 -13.22
CA LEU A 64 -11.40 1.00 -12.55
C LEU A 64 -9.99 1.30 -12.02
N PHE A 65 -9.16 1.93 -12.83
CA PHE A 65 -7.78 2.26 -12.46
C PHE A 65 -7.71 3.22 -11.27
N THR A 66 -8.51 4.29 -11.26
CA THR A 66 -8.52 5.24 -10.14
C THR A 66 -9.06 4.61 -8.86
N GLY A 67 -10.14 3.83 -8.95
CA GLY A 67 -10.71 3.10 -7.81
C GLY A 67 -9.72 2.09 -7.23
N LEU A 68 -9.05 1.30 -8.09
CA LEU A 68 -8.04 0.34 -7.67
C LEU A 68 -6.82 1.02 -7.06
N LEU A 69 -6.38 2.16 -7.58
CA LEU A 69 -5.26 2.93 -7.00
C LEU A 69 -5.56 3.35 -5.56
N ILE A 70 -6.71 3.98 -5.34
CA ILE A 70 -7.13 4.45 -4.02
C ILE A 70 -7.29 3.27 -3.07
N TRP A 71 -7.96 2.21 -3.53
CA TRP A 71 -8.19 1.01 -2.71
C TRP A 71 -6.90 0.29 -2.35
N ASN A 72 -6.00 0.08 -3.31
CA ASN A 72 -4.71 -0.56 -3.05
C ASN A 72 -3.86 0.26 -2.08
N PHE A 73 -3.83 1.59 -2.22
CA PHE A 73 -3.13 2.47 -1.29
C PHE A 73 -3.71 2.35 0.13
N PHE A 74 -5.04 2.39 0.26
CA PHE A 74 -5.72 2.28 1.54
C PHE A 74 -5.47 0.91 2.20
N SER A 75 -5.71 -0.17 1.46
CA SER A 75 -5.53 -1.55 1.92
C SER A 75 -4.09 -1.82 2.34
N LEU A 76 -3.11 -1.38 1.54
CA LEU A 76 -1.69 -1.52 1.87
C LEU A 76 -1.32 -0.76 3.14
N SER A 77 -1.83 0.47 3.30
CA SER A 77 -1.53 1.29 4.48
C SER A 77 -2.10 0.65 5.74
N LEU A 78 -3.37 0.22 5.69
CA LEU A 78 -4.02 -0.42 6.84
C LEU A 78 -3.30 -1.73 7.23
N THR A 79 -3.02 -2.58 6.24
CA THR A 79 -2.36 -3.88 6.45
C THR A 79 -0.96 -3.73 7.07
N LYS A 80 -0.26 -2.62 6.81
CA LYS A 80 1.07 -2.36 7.38
C LYS A 80 1.03 -1.66 8.73
N THR A 81 0.12 -0.70 8.90
CA THR A 81 0.02 0.07 10.14
C THR A 81 -0.45 -0.80 11.31
N THR A 82 -1.41 -1.70 11.09
CA THR A 82 -1.94 -2.58 12.15
C THR A 82 -0.85 -3.41 12.86
N PRO A 83 0.03 -4.15 12.15
CA PRO A 83 1.11 -4.89 12.80
C PRO A 83 2.27 -4.01 13.27
N SER A 84 2.46 -2.80 12.72
CA SER A 84 3.55 -1.89 13.13
C SER A 84 3.52 -1.59 14.63
N ILE A 85 2.32 -1.39 15.20
CA ILE A 85 2.13 -1.14 16.65
C ILE A 85 2.57 -2.34 17.50
N VAL A 86 2.39 -3.57 16.99
CA VAL A 86 2.77 -4.80 17.73
C VAL A 86 4.24 -5.13 17.54
N ASN A 87 4.77 -4.93 16.33
CA ASN A 87 6.15 -5.25 15.97
C ASN A 87 7.16 -4.28 16.61
N GLU A 88 6.77 -3.04 16.84
CA GLU A 88 7.65 -2.00 17.37
C GLU A 88 7.49 -1.80 18.89
N ARG A 89 6.83 -2.74 19.58
CA ARG A 89 6.68 -2.74 21.04
C ARG A 89 8.00 -2.73 21.82
N SER A 90 9.09 -3.18 21.21
CA SER A 90 10.41 -3.17 21.85
C SER A 90 11.06 -1.78 21.88
N LEU A 91 10.48 -0.79 21.21
CA LEU A 91 10.96 0.60 21.13
C LEU A 91 10.13 1.56 22.01
N ILE A 92 9.09 1.04 22.68
CA ILE A 92 8.20 1.78 23.58
C ILE A 92 8.57 1.45 25.03
#